data_AF-A0A7S2N2I9-F1
#
_entry.id   AF-A0A7S2N2I9-F1
#
_cell.length_a   1.000
_cell.length_b   1.000
_cell.length_c   1.000
_cell.angle_alpha   90.00
_cell.angle_beta   90.00
_cell.angle_gamma   90.00
#
_symmetry.space_group_name_H-M   'P 1'
#
loop_
_entity.id
_entity.type
_entity.pdbx_description
1 polymer ?
#
loop_
_entity_poly.entity_id
_entity_poly.type
_entity_poly.pdbx_seq_one_letter_code
_entity_poly.pdbx_strand_id
1 'polypeptide(L)'
;LKANRSGVYAFSAAITACARAGQSAANRGDAATAVQYTEKAIELLNQMRGLGLTPDQYTYAAAIQACAAGGAAYTRRAAELFTENALTQGGAPNMIVFNSILDAVRRNPELSNLFWRRALQVGVYGERVVNWSQLASGGFAGWIDLHNFGPGAAEAAVRWWLEVPVREALKMERESGGGECGEIHSLRIITGHGKTRPSHQVSDANEDLRWTIDNLLVSIKCPTLLNVPLDPAKAMGALSLDVGAVRWQLNAQAEASTESCTESST
;
A
#
# COMPACT_ATOMS: atom_id res chain seq x y z
N LEU A 1 -26.39 -24.56 -12.19
CA LEU A 1 -25.73 -23.23 -12.21
C LEU A 1 -26.05 -22.36 -10.98
N LYS A 2 -27.31 -22.15 -10.58
CA LYS A 2 -27.65 -21.33 -9.38
C LYS A 2 -27.13 -21.88 -8.04
N ALA A 3 -27.20 -23.21 -7.82
CA ALA A 3 -26.73 -23.85 -6.57
C ALA A 3 -25.20 -23.80 -6.36
N ASN A 4 -24.42 -23.73 -7.45
CA ASN A 4 -22.96 -23.61 -7.37
C ASN A 4 -22.55 -22.20 -6.90
N ARG A 5 -23.27 -21.15 -7.34
CA ARG A 5 -23.01 -19.77 -6.92
C ARG A 5 -23.34 -19.52 -5.45
N SER A 6 -24.43 -20.09 -4.91
CA SER A 6 -24.76 -19.92 -3.48
C SER A 6 -23.71 -20.52 -2.55
N GLY A 7 -23.11 -21.65 -2.93
CA GLY A 7 -21.99 -22.25 -2.20
C GLY A 7 -20.76 -21.35 -2.19
N VAL A 8 -20.38 -20.81 -3.35
CA VAL A 8 -19.27 -19.85 -3.48
C VAL A 8 -19.46 -18.65 -2.56
N TYR A 9 -20.63 -17.98 -2.61
CA TYR A 9 -20.88 -16.81 -1.77
C TYR A 9 -20.84 -17.11 -0.27
N ALA A 10 -21.36 -18.27 0.16
CA ALA A 10 -21.34 -18.65 1.57
C ALA A 10 -19.90 -18.86 2.09
N PHE A 11 -19.06 -19.56 1.33
CA PHE A 11 -17.65 -19.73 1.67
C PHE A 11 -16.89 -18.40 1.65
N SER A 12 -17.06 -17.58 0.61
CA SER A 12 -16.41 -16.27 0.53
C SER A 12 -16.79 -15.39 1.73
N ALA A 13 -18.06 -15.38 2.13
CA ALA A 13 -18.52 -14.63 3.29
C ALA A 13 -17.92 -15.16 4.61
N ALA A 14 -17.86 -16.48 4.79
CA ALA A 14 -17.24 -17.09 5.97
C ALA A 14 -15.74 -16.79 6.06
N ILE A 15 -15.01 -16.91 4.95
CA ILE A 15 -13.58 -16.56 4.86
C ILE A 15 -13.37 -15.07 5.14
N THR A 16 -14.23 -14.20 4.62
CA THR A 16 -14.20 -12.75 4.90
C THR A 16 -14.44 -12.46 6.38
N ALA A 17 -15.35 -13.19 7.03
CA ALA A 17 -15.59 -13.06 8.46
C ALA A 17 -14.37 -13.48 9.27
N CYS A 18 -13.71 -14.59 8.92
CA CYS A 18 -12.44 -15.00 9.52
C CYS A 18 -11.36 -13.93 9.34
N ALA A 19 -11.20 -13.38 8.14
CA ALA A 19 -10.22 -12.33 7.88
C ALA A 19 -10.44 -11.10 8.77
N ARG A 20 -11.68 -10.61 8.87
CA ARG A 20 -12.03 -9.46 9.72
C ARG A 20 -11.84 -9.74 11.21
N ALA A 21 -12.23 -10.93 11.67
CA ALA A 21 -12.06 -11.34 13.06
C ALA A 21 -10.56 -11.48 13.43
N GLY A 22 -9.77 -12.05 12.52
CA GLY A 22 -8.32 -12.14 12.65
C GLY A 22 -7.67 -10.75 12.71
N GLN A 23 -8.04 -9.84 11.81
CA GLN A 23 -7.51 -8.47 11.82
C GLN A 23 -7.88 -7.74 13.11
N SER A 24 -9.12 -7.87 13.57
CA SER A 24 -9.58 -7.28 14.83
C SER A 24 -8.80 -7.81 16.03
N ALA A 25 -8.48 -9.11 16.05
CA ALA A 25 -7.63 -9.71 17.09
C ALA A 25 -6.19 -9.20 17.02
N ALA A 26 -5.60 -9.13 15.81
CA ALA A 26 -4.27 -8.58 15.60
C ALA A 26 -4.15 -7.13 16.07
N ASN A 27 -5.16 -6.30 15.80
CA ASN A 27 -5.22 -4.90 16.25
C ASN A 27 -5.26 -4.76 17.78
N ARG A 28 -5.78 -5.77 18.50
CA ARG A 28 -5.76 -5.83 19.97
C ARG A 28 -4.49 -6.47 20.55
N GLY A 29 -3.55 -6.90 19.71
CA GLY A 29 -2.35 -7.62 20.12
C GLY A 29 -2.58 -9.10 20.46
N ASP A 30 -3.74 -9.67 20.13
CA ASP A 30 -4.06 -11.08 20.35
C ASP A 30 -3.65 -11.93 19.15
N ALA A 31 -2.35 -12.24 19.10
CA ALA A 31 -1.76 -13.03 18.02
C ALA A 31 -2.32 -14.46 17.93
N ALA A 32 -2.65 -15.09 19.07
CA ALA A 32 -3.15 -16.47 19.08
C ALA A 32 -4.52 -16.56 18.41
N THR A 33 -5.43 -15.63 18.73
CA THR A 33 -6.75 -15.57 18.08
C THR A 33 -6.62 -15.18 16.60
N ALA A 34 -5.70 -14.28 16.25
CA ALA A 34 -5.46 -13.92 14.84
C ALA A 34 -4.99 -15.13 14.01
N VAL A 35 -4.06 -15.92 14.57
CA VAL A 35 -3.59 -17.19 14.00
C VAL A 35 -4.74 -18.19 13.83
N GLN A 36 -5.59 -18.35 14.86
CA GLN A 36 -6.74 -19.26 14.80
C GLN A 36 -7.70 -18.91 13.65
N TYR A 37 -8.05 -17.63 13.49
CA TYR A 37 -8.91 -17.20 12.38
C TYR A 37 -8.22 -17.33 11.01
N THR A 38 -6.91 -17.15 10.96
CA THR A 38 -6.11 -17.34 9.75
C THR A 38 -6.16 -18.78 9.27
N GLU A 39 -5.89 -19.74 10.17
CA GLU A 39 -6.01 -21.16 9.85
C GLU A 39 -7.44 -21.52 9.44
N LYS A 40 -8.44 -20.96 10.14
CA LYS A 40 -9.83 -21.24 9.79
C LYS A 40 -10.21 -20.75 8.39
N ALA A 41 -9.71 -19.59 7.98
CA ALA A 41 -9.91 -19.06 6.63
C ALA A 41 -9.29 -20.00 5.57
N ILE A 42 -8.08 -20.51 5.82
CA ILE A 42 -7.39 -21.44 4.93
C ILE A 42 -8.12 -22.79 4.85
N GLU A 43 -8.58 -23.32 5.98
CA GLU A 43 -9.42 -24.53 6.02
C GLU A 43 -10.68 -24.38 5.17
N LEU A 44 -11.40 -23.27 5.32
CA LEU A 44 -12.63 -23.01 4.56
C LEU A 44 -12.36 -22.89 3.06
N LEU A 45 -11.24 -22.26 2.67
CA LEU A 45 -10.81 -22.19 1.27
C LEU A 45 -10.51 -23.59 0.70
N ASN A 46 -9.84 -24.44 1.47
CA ASN A 46 -9.54 -25.82 1.07
C ASN A 46 -10.83 -26.66 0.98
N GLN A 47 -11.77 -26.50 1.91
CA GLN A 47 -13.08 -27.16 1.85
C GLN A 47 -13.88 -26.74 0.63
N MET A 48 -13.92 -25.44 0.33
CA MET A 48 -14.57 -24.90 -0.87
C MET A 48 -14.04 -25.60 -2.13
N ARG A 49 -12.71 -25.72 -2.27
CA ARG A 49 -12.07 -26.43 -3.38
C ARG A 49 -12.40 -27.92 -3.41
N GLY A 50 -12.38 -28.58 -2.24
CA GLY A 50 -12.70 -30.00 -2.11
C GLY A 50 -14.14 -30.34 -2.53
N LEU A 51 -15.06 -29.38 -2.41
CA LEU A 51 -16.44 -29.49 -2.91
C LEU A 51 -16.59 -29.17 -4.41
N GLY A 52 -15.48 -28.94 -5.12
CA GLY A 52 -15.49 -28.57 -6.54
C GLY A 52 -15.98 -27.14 -6.81
N LEU A 53 -16.08 -26.30 -5.77
CA LEU A 53 -16.43 -24.90 -5.92
C LEU A 53 -15.17 -24.11 -6.27
N THR A 54 -15.22 -23.33 -7.35
CA THR A 54 -14.08 -22.51 -7.80
C THR A 54 -14.02 -21.21 -7.00
N PRO A 55 -12.95 -20.95 -6.22
CA PRO A 55 -12.78 -19.68 -5.55
C PRO A 55 -12.58 -18.54 -6.56
N ASP A 56 -13.13 -17.37 -6.25
CA ASP A 56 -12.98 -16.17 -7.07
C ASP A 56 -11.99 -15.17 -6.43
N GLN A 57 -11.78 -14.04 -7.10
CA GLN A 57 -10.87 -12.99 -6.65
C GLN A 57 -11.22 -12.46 -5.24
N TYR A 58 -12.50 -12.44 -4.87
CA TYR A 58 -12.92 -12.01 -3.53
C TYR A 58 -12.55 -13.05 -2.48
N THR A 59 -12.74 -14.33 -2.78
CA THR A 59 -12.34 -15.42 -1.88
C THR A 59 -10.83 -15.40 -1.62
N TYR A 60 -10.02 -15.26 -2.68
CA TYR A 60 -8.56 -15.18 -2.52
C TYR A 60 -8.13 -13.92 -1.77
N ALA A 61 -8.69 -12.76 -2.10
CA ALA A 61 -8.39 -11.52 -1.39
C ALA A 61 -8.66 -11.64 0.11
N ALA A 62 -9.78 -12.25 0.50
CA ALA A 62 -10.14 -12.47 1.90
C ALA A 62 -9.20 -13.47 2.59
N ALA A 63 -8.84 -14.58 1.94
CA ALA A 63 -7.90 -15.55 2.50
C ALA A 63 -6.50 -14.94 2.70
N ILE A 64 -6.03 -14.13 1.74
CA ILE A 64 -4.76 -13.40 1.84
C ILE A 64 -4.82 -12.35 2.97
N GLN A 65 -5.94 -11.65 3.14
CA GLN A 65 -6.15 -10.73 4.29
C GLN A 65 -6.07 -11.46 5.62
N ALA A 66 -6.65 -12.66 5.72
CA ALA A 66 -6.52 -13.48 6.92
C ALA A 66 -5.03 -13.80 7.18
N CYS A 67 -4.27 -14.18 6.15
CA CYS A 67 -2.82 -14.36 6.29
C CYS A 67 -2.09 -13.09 6.77
N ALA A 68 -2.48 -11.90 6.32
CA ALA A 68 -1.91 -10.65 6.81
C ALA A 68 -2.12 -10.48 8.32
N ALA A 69 -3.31 -10.80 8.82
CA ALA A 69 -3.63 -10.77 10.24
C ALA A 69 -2.85 -11.81 11.06
N GLY A 70 -2.61 -13.00 10.50
CA GLY A 70 -1.75 -14.05 11.09
C GLY A 70 -0.27 -13.66 11.20
N GLY A 71 0.14 -12.57 10.53
CA GLY A 71 1.48 -12.00 10.64
C GLY A 71 2.55 -12.77 9.87
N ALA A 72 3.81 -12.58 10.29
CA ALA A 72 4.98 -12.94 9.48
C ALA A 72 5.04 -14.44 9.10
N ALA A 73 4.53 -15.33 9.97
CA ALA A 73 4.48 -16.77 9.72
C ALA A 73 3.66 -17.14 8.47
N TYR A 74 2.68 -16.31 8.08
CA TYR A 74 1.80 -16.56 6.95
C TYR A 74 2.19 -15.80 5.68
N THR A 75 3.28 -15.01 5.71
CA THR A 75 3.76 -14.24 4.54
C THR A 75 3.96 -15.13 3.32
N ARG A 76 4.60 -16.30 3.50
CA ARG A 76 4.81 -17.27 2.42
C ARG A 76 3.48 -17.81 1.90
N ARG A 77 2.56 -18.15 2.81
CA ARG A 77 1.25 -18.69 2.43
C ARG A 77 0.41 -17.68 1.66
N ALA A 78 0.46 -16.40 2.04
CA ALA A 78 -0.18 -15.31 1.31
C ALA A 78 0.33 -15.22 -0.14
N ALA A 79 1.65 -15.31 -0.36
CA ALA A 79 2.24 -15.28 -1.70
C ALA A 79 1.86 -16.50 -2.55
N GLU A 80 1.77 -17.69 -1.94
CA GLU A 80 1.26 -18.89 -2.60
C GLU A 80 -0.19 -18.70 -3.04
N LEU A 81 -1.07 -18.22 -2.15
CA LEU A 81 -2.47 -17.93 -2.46
C LEU A 81 -2.62 -16.87 -3.56
N PHE A 82 -1.77 -15.84 -3.57
CA PHE A 82 -1.74 -14.85 -4.66
C PHE A 82 -1.40 -15.49 -6.01
N THR A 83 -0.44 -16.41 -6.02
CA THR A 83 -0.03 -17.13 -7.24
C THR A 83 -1.14 -18.08 -7.70
N GLU A 84 -1.77 -18.79 -6.78
CA GLU A 84 -2.92 -19.64 -7.05
C GLU A 84 -4.11 -18.85 -7.63
N ASN A 85 -4.37 -17.63 -7.16
CA ASN A 85 -5.42 -16.76 -7.70
C ASN A 85 -5.24 -16.48 -9.21
N ALA A 86 -3.99 -16.34 -9.68
CA ALA A 86 -3.71 -16.10 -11.10
C ALA A 86 -4.09 -17.28 -12.02
N LEU A 87 -4.33 -18.46 -11.45
CA LEU A 87 -4.71 -19.68 -12.18
C LEU A 87 -6.23 -19.87 -12.27
N THR A 88 -7.03 -18.98 -11.69
CA THR A 88 -8.50 -19.09 -11.65
C THR A 88 -9.18 -18.58 -12.92
N GLN A 89 -10.44 -18.98 -13.13
CA GLN A 89 -11.29 -18.45 -14.22
C GLN A 89 -11.53 -16.94 -13.99
N GLY A 90 -10.95 -16.09 -14.84
CA GLY A 90 -10.87 -14.62 -14.63
C GLY A 90 -9.49 -14.13 -14.13
N GLY A 91 -8.45 -14.96 -14.28
CA GLY A 91 -7.15 -15.01 -13.60
C GLY A 91 -6.17 -13.82 -13.64
N ALA A 92 -6.61 -12.58 -13.77
CA ALA A 92 -5.77 -11.42 -13.44
C ALA A 92 -6.07 -10.95 -12.01
N PRO A 93 -5.09 -10.94 -11.08
CA PRO A 93 -5.28 -10.31 -9.77
C PRO A 93 -5.72 -8.85 -9.94
N ASN A 94 -6.86 -8.51 -9.34
CA ASN A 94 -7.35 -7.13 -9.34
C ASN A 94 -6.75 -6.31 -8.19
N MET A 95 -7.12 -5.03 -8.11
CA MET A 95 -6.68 -4.13 -7.04
C MET A 95 -6.95 -4.66 -5.63
N ILE A 96 -8.07 -5.36 -5.40
CA ILE A 96 -8.42 -5.91 -4.08
C ILE A 96 -7.39 -6.98 -3.68
N VAL A 97 -7.06 -7.90 -4.60
CA VAL A 97 -6.06 -8.95 -4.37
C VAL A 97 -4.66 -8.34 -4.15
N PHE A 98 -4.30 -7.29 -4.90
CA PHE A 98 -3.03 -6.58 -4.72
C PHE A 98 -2.95 -5.83 -3.39
N ASN A 99 -4.02 -5.17 -2.96
CA ASN A 99 -4.10 -4.56 -1.64
C ASN A 99 -3.88 -5.62 -0.55
N SER A 100 -4.57 -6.75 -0.64
CA SER A 100 -4.43 -7.86 0.33
C SER A 100 -3.01 -8.41 0.41
N ILE A 101 -2.34 -8.68 -0.72
CA ILE A 101 -0.99 -9.25 -0.69
C ILE A 101 0.03 -8.23 -0.17
N LEU A 102 -0.09 -6.96 -0.56
CA LEU A 102 0.80 -5.89 -0.09
C LEU A 102 0.64 -5.63 1.42
N ASP A 103 -0.56 -5.85 1.97
CA ASP A 103 -0.78 -5.88 3.42
C ASP A 103 -0.06 -7.07 4.07
N ALA A 104 -0.17 -8.27 3.48
CA ALA A 104 0.43 -9.48 4.02
C ALA A 104 1.96 -9.48 3.98
N VAL A 105 2.57 -8.83 2.98
CA VAL A 105 4.03 -8.75 2.83
C VAL A 105 4.62 -7.44 3.36
N ARG A 106 3.83 -6.57 3.99
CA ARG A 106 4.23 -5.21 4.39
C ARG A 106 5.54 -5.15 5.19
N ARG A 107 5.77 -6.14 6.05
CA ARG A 107 6.97 -6.25 6.90
C ARG A 107 8.17 -6.91 6.22
N ASN A 108 8.05 -7.25 4.93
CA ASN A 108 9.13 -7.82 4.11
C ASN A 108 9.37 -6.87 2.92
N PRO A 109 10.35 -5.95 3.00
CA PRO A 109 10.59 -4.94 1.97
C PRO A 109 10.83 -5.52 0.58
N GLU A 110 11.56 -6.63 0.48
CA GLU A 110 11.86 -7.29 -0.79
C GLU A 110 10.59 -7.80 -1.48
N LEU A 111 9.73 -8.51 -0.74
CA LEU A 111 8.45 -8.97 -1.26
C LEU A 111 7.49 -7.82 -1.56
N SER A 112 7.44 -6.81 -0.67
CA SER A 112 6.62 -5.61 -0.87
C SER A 112 6.99 -4.90 -2.18
N ASN A 113 8.29 -4.67 -2.42
CA ASN A 113 8.79 -4.09 -3.65
C ASN A 113 8.50 -4.96 -4.88
N LEU A 114 8.66 -6.28 -4.77
CA LEU A 114 8.35 -7.22 -5.84
C LEU A 114 6.87 -7.15 -6.26
N PHE A 115 5.96 -7.25 -5.30
CA PHE A 115 4.52 -7.19 -5.57
C PHE A 115 4.07 -5.80 -6.04
N TRP A 116 4.68 -4.73 -5.51
CA TRP A 116 4.42 -3.36 -5.96
C TRP A 116 4.83 -3.16 -7.43
N ARG A 117 6.04 -3.55 -7.81
CA ARG A 117 6.49 -3.49 -9.21
C ARG A 117 5.60 -4.31 -10.14
N ARG A 118 5.17 -5.48 -9.69
CA ARG A 118 4.22 -6.31 -10.43
C ARG A 118 2.88 -5.59 -10.61
N ALA A 119 2.36 -4.92 -9.56
CA ALA A 119 1.13 -4.15 -9.61
C ALA A 119 1.19 -3.00 -10.63
N LEU A 120 2.33 -2.29 -10.68
CA LEU A 120 2.57 -1.25 -11.69
C LEU A 120 2.60 -1.83 -13.11
N GLN A 121 3.28 -2.97 -13.32
CA GLN A 121 3.37 -3.61 -14.63
C GLN A 121 2.01 -4.03 -15.19
N VAL A 122 1.10 -4.48 -14.32
CA VAL A 122 -0.26 -4.87 -14.72
C VAL A 122 -1.27 -3.71 -14.68
N GLY A 123 -0.85 -2.52 -14.24
CA GLY A 123 -1.66 -1.30 -14.26
C GLY A 123 -2.84 -1.25 -13.28
N VAL A 124 -2.83 -2.05 -12.19
CA VAL A 124 -4.04 -2.19 -11.32
C VAL A 124 -4.40 -0.94 -10.54
N TYR A 125 -3.47 -0.02 -10.30
CA TYR A 125 -3.72 1.25 -9.62
C TYR A 125 -3.98 2.42 -10.59
N GLY A 126 -3.92 2.19 -11.90
CA GLY A 126 -4.14 3.19 -12.94
C GLY A 126 -2.94 4.10 -13.22
N GLU A 127 -3.04 4.89 -14.29
CA GLU A 127 -1.93 5.74 -14.79
C GLU A 127 -1.73 7.03 -13.98
N ARG A 128 -2.72 7.43 -13.17
CA ARG A 128 -2.74 8.71 -12.44
C ARG A 128 -2.35 8.61 -10.98
N VAL A 129 -1.66 7.54 -10.59
CA VAL A 129 -1.16 7.38 -9.21
C VAL A 129 -0.18 8.49 -8.89
N VAL A 130 0.81 8.72 -9.75
CA VAL A 130 1.81 9.79 -9.61
C VAL A 130 1.52 10.89 -10.63
N ASN A 131 1.53 12.14 -10.16
CA ASN A 131 1.21 13.30 -10.96
C ASN A 131 2.24 14.41 -10.74
N TRP A 132 2.48 15.18 -11.80
CA TRP A 132 3.35 16.35 -11.80
C TRP A 132 2.65 17.51 -12.50
N SER A 133 2.87 18.73 -12.02
CA SER A 133 2.39 19.96 -12.67
C SER A 133 3.41 21.06 -12.52
N GLN A 134 3.59 21.86 -13.58
CA GLN A 134 4.30 23.13 -13.48
C GLN A 134 3.39 24.16 -12.79
N LEU A 135 3.99 24.99 -11.94
CA LEU A 135 3.34 26.09 -11.23
C LEU A 135 3.52 27.37 -12.03
N ALA A 136 2.57 28.30 -11.88
CA ALA A 136 2.66 29.63 -12.51
C ALA A 136 3.91 30.40 -12.06
N SER A 137 4.47 30.08 -10.90
CA SER A 137 5.72 30.63 -10.37
C SER A 137 6.99 30.05 -11.00
N GLY A 138 6.89 29.13 -11.97
CA GLY A 138 8.04 28.52 -12.66
C GLY A 138 8.45 27.14 -12.13
N GLY A 139 8.24 26.85 -10.85
CA GLY A 139 8.58 25.56 -10.22
C GLY A 139 7.58 24.43 -10.47
N PHE A 140 7.80 23.26 -9.88
CA PHE A 140 6.99 22.05 -10.05
C PHE A 140 6.31 21.60 -8.74
N ALA A 141 5.14 20.98 -8.89
CA ALA A 141 4.42 20.30 -7.82
C ALA A 141 4.21 18.83 -8.19
N GLY A 142 4.64 17.93 -7.31
CA GLY A 142 4.41 16.49 -7.42
C GLY A 142 3.39 16.00 -6.40
N TRP A 143 2.55 15.04 -6.77
CA TRP A 143 1.71 14.35 -5.79
C TRP A 143 1.41 12.90 -6.16
N ILE A 144 1.17 12.10 -5.14
CA ILE A 144 0.66 10.73 -5.26
C ILE A 144 -0.78 10.63 -4.71
N ASP A 145 -1.67 9.97 -5.44
CA ASP A 145 -3.06 9.72 -5.02
C ASP A 145 -3.26 8.26 -4.56
N LEU A 146 -3.60 8.10 -3.28
CA LEU A 146 -3.74 6.82 -2.59
C LEU A 146 -5.21 6.46 -2.27
N HIS A 147 -6.20 7.14 -2.84
CA HIS A 147 -7.62 6.95 -2.47
C HIS A 147 -8.12 5.50 -2.48
N ASN A 148 -7.61 4.64 -3.36
CA ASN A 148 -8.05 3.25 -3.51
C ASN A 148 -7.06 2.22 -2.94
N PHE A 149 -6.08 2.68 -2.15
CA PHE A 149 -4.99 1.85 -1.67
C PHE A 149 -5.32 1.26 -0.29
N GLY A 150 -4.97 0.00 -0.09
CA GLY A 150 -4.82 -0.57 1.25
C GLY A 150 -3.54 -0.04 1.92
N PRO A 151 -3.40 -0.14 3.25
CA PRO A 151 -2.27 0.50 3.95
C PRO A 151 -0.89 -0.03 3.51
N GLY A 152 -0.76 -1.32 3.19
CA GLY A 152 0.49 -1.91 2.69
C GLY A 152 0.79 -1.51 1.26
N ALA A 153 -0.24 -1.41 0.42
CA ALA A 153 -0.08 -0.87 -0.93
C ALA A 153 0.35 0.59 -0.89
N ALA A 154 -0.26 1.39 -0.02
CA ALA A 154 0.06 2.79 0.18
C ALA A 154 1.49 2.99 0.70
N GLU A 155 1.92 2.16 1.67
CA GLU A 155 3.29 2.18 2.15
C GLU A 155 4.28 1.90 1.02
N ALA A 156 4.05 0.83 0.26
CA ALA A 156 4.89 0.46 -0.88
C ALA A 156 4.92 1.56 -1.95
N ALA A 157 3.77 2.18 -2.22
CA ALA A 157 3.63 3.25 -3.19
C ALA A 157 4.40 4.52 -2.80
N VAL A 158 4.29 4.94 -1.54
CA VAL A 158 5.00 6.13 -1.04
C VAL A 158 6.51 5.89 -1.01
N ARG A 159 6.96 4.71 -0.54
CA ARG A 159 8.39 4.34 -0.60
C ARG A 159 8.91 4.42 -2.02
N TRP A 160 8.24 3.73 -2.96
CA TRP A 160 8.63 3.74 -4.37
C TRP A 160 8.60 5.14 -4.99
N TRP A 161 7.57 5.95 -4.69
CA TRP A 161 7.44 7.30 -5.23
C TRP A 161 8.59 8.22 -4.79
N LEU A 162 8.98 8.14 -3.52
CA LEU A 162 10.12 8.88 -2.98
C LEU A 162 11.45 8.38 -3.54
N GLU A 163 11.62 7.06 -3.64
CA GLU A 163 12.88 6.45 -4.04
C GLU A 163 13.17 6.53 -5.54
N VAL A 164 12.14 6.55 -6.38
CA VAL A 164 12.27 6.49 -7.84
C VAL A 164 11.84 7.83 -8.48
N PRO A 165 10.55 8.16 -8.72
CA PRO A 165 10.17 9.41 -9.38
C PRO A 165 10.70 10.69 -8.72
N VAL A 166 10.58 10.81 -7.39
CA VAL A 166 10.99 12.04 -6.68
C VAL A 166 12.51 12.18 -6.69
N ARG A 167 13.24 11.09 -6.45
CA ARG A 167 14.71 11.08 -6.53
C ARG A 167 15.21 11.46 -7.92
N GLU A 168 14.60 10.92 -8.97
CA GLU A 168 14.94 11.26 -10.35
C GLU A 168 14.66 12.75 -10.65
N ALA A 169 13.51 13.27 -10.22
CA ALA A 169 13.16 14.68 -10.42
C ALA A 169 14.14 15.62 -9.69
N LEU A 170 14.51 15.32 -8.44
CA LEU A 170 15.50 16.12 -7.68
C LEU A 170 16.90 16.05 -8.31
N LYS A 171 17.27 14.91 -8.90
CA LYS A 171 18.53 14.78 -9.63
C LYS A 171 18.55 15.71 -10.86
N MET A 172 17.46 15.72 -11.64
CA MET A 172 17.32 16.58 -12.81
C MET A 172 17.36 18.08 -12.43
N GLU A 173 16.68 18.45 -11.34
CA GLU A 173 16.72 19.82 -10.79
C GLU A 173 18.16 20.27 -10.52
N ARG A 174 18.95 19.43 -9.82
CA ARG A 174 20.36 19.70 -9.50
C ARG A 174 21.22 19.85 -10.75
N GLU A 175 21.06 18.95 -11.73
CA GLU A 175 21.85 18.96 -12.98
C GLU A 175 21.51 20.17 -13.87
N SER A 176 20.28 20.67 -13.79
CA SER A 176 19.84 21.85 -14.55
C SER A 176 20.32 23.20 -14.00
N GLY A 177 21.00 23.22 -12.84
CA GLY A 177 21.55 24.45 -12.25
C GLY A 177 20.56 25.26 -11.40
N GLY A 178 19.40 24.70 -11.05
CA GLY A 178 18.54 25.21 -9.96
C GLY A 178 17.98 26.63 -10.13
N GLY A 179 17.62 27.03 -11.36
CA GLY A 179 16.84 28.25 -11.56
C GLY A 179 15.39 28.10 -11.06
N GLU A 180 14.71 29.22 -10.76
CA GLU A 180 13.28 29.24 -10.34
C GLU A 180 12.36 28.45 -11.31
N CYS A 181 12.74 28.37 -12.58
CA CYS A 181 12.08 27.58 -13.61
C CYS A 181 12.67 26.16 -13.63
N GLY A 182 12.26 25.29 -12.69
CA GLY A 182 12.86 23.95 -12.57
C GLY A 182 12.75 23.30 -11.20
N GLU A 183 12.65 24.10 -10.13
CA GLU A 183 12.68 23.59 -8.76
C GLU A 183 11.38 22.89 -8.36
N ILE A 184 11.49 21.78 -7.63
CA ILE A 184 10.35 21.16 -6.96
C ILE A 184 9.94 22.01 -5.75
N HIS A 185 8.80 22.68 -5.84
CA HIS A 185 8.29 23.53 -4.76
C HIS A 185 7.38 22.78 -3.78
N SER A 186 6.73 21.70 -4.23
CA SER A 186 5.82 20.95 -3.35
C SER A 186 5.74 19.47 -3.72
N LEU A 187 5.68 18.64 -2.68
CA LEU A 187 5.42 17.22 -2.77
C LEU A 187 4.25 16.89 -1.83
N ARG A 188 3.19 16.26 -2.36
CA ARG A 188 1.99 15.91 -1.58
C ARG A 188 1.59 14.45 -1.69
N ILE A 189 1.12 13.87 -0.59
CA ILE A 189 0.52 12.52 -0.56
C ILE A 189 -0.96 12.69 -0.26
N ILE A 190 -1.83 12.31 -1.20
CA ILE A 190 -3.28 12.37 -1.04
C ILE A 190 -3.75 11.03 -0.50
N THR A 191 -4.07 10.97 0.79
CA THR A 191 -4.62 9.76 1.46
C THR A 191 -6.14 9.68 1.35
N GLY A 192 -6.78 10.75 0.89
CA GLY A 192 -8.19 10.83 0.55
C GLY A 192 -9.08 11.61 1.53
N HIS A 193 -10.33 11.89 1.15
CA HIS A 193 -11.24 12.73 1.95
C HIS A 193 -11.58 12.08 3.30
N GLY A 194 -11.25 12.78 4.39
CA GLY A 194 -11.96 12.64 5.66
C GLY A 194 -13.39 13.16 5.50
N LYS A 195 -14.30 12.35 4.92
CA LYS A 195 -15.71 12.71 4.91
C LYS A 195 -16.28 12.48 6.31
N THR A 196 -16.93 13.52 6.83
CA THR A 196 -18.13 13.45 7.67
C THR A 196 -19.04 12.29 7.22
N ARG A 197 -18.79 11.08 7.72
CA ARG A 197 -19.74 9.98 7.71
C ARG A 197 -20.20 9.79 9.14
N PRO A 198 -21.51 9.68 9.41
CA PRO A 198 -21.98 9.28 10.71
C PRO A 198 -21.28 7.99 11.17
N SER A 199 -20.93 7.94 12.45
CA SER A 199 -20.11 6.90 13.13
C SER A 199 -20.52 5.45 12.87
N HIS A 200 -21.68 5.19 12.27
CA HIS A 200 -22.22 3.87 11.96
C HIS A 200 -21.84 3.31 10.57
N GLN A 201 -21.04 4.02 9.77
CA GLN A 201 -20.53 3.53 8.46
C GLN A 201 -19.01 3.62 8.31
N VAL A 202 -18.27 3.72 9.42
CA VAL A 202 -16.81 3.65 9.41
C VAL A 202 -16.42 2.20 9.13
N SER A 203 -15.83 1.95 7.97
CA SER A 203 -14.89 0.84 7.85
C SER A 203 -13.58 1.33 8.43
N ASP A 204 -13.04 0.64 9.43
CA ASP A 204 -11.78 0.96 10.14
C ASP A 204 -10.57 1.27 9.23
N ALA A 205 -10.64 0.94 7.94
CA ALA A 205 -9.57 1.09 6.95
C ALA A 205 -9.10 2.54 6.67
N ASN A 206 -9.97 3.56 6.77
CA ASN A 206 -9.58 4.94 6.44
C ASN A 206 -8.85 5.67 7.57
N GLU A 207 -9.11 5.30 8.84
CA GLU A 207 -8.36 5.83 9.99
C GLU A 207 -6.95 5.20 10.10
N ASP A 208 -6.76 4.01 9.51
CA ASP A 208 -5.47 3.30 9.46
C ASP A 208 -4.50 3.85 8.38
N LEU A 209 -5.01 4.36 7.25
CA LEU A 209 -4.17 4.76 6.12
C LEU A 209 -3.28 5.97 6.43
N ARG A 210 -3.86 7.04 7.01
CA ARG A 210 -3.10 8.24 7.35
C ARG A 210 -2.05 7.93 8.42
N TRP A 211 -2.45 7.21 9.46
CA TRP A 211 -1.54 6.76 10.52
C TRP A 211 -0.41 5.88 9.96
N THR A 212 -0.71 4.97 9.02
CA THR A 212 0.29 4.14 8.36
C THR A 212 1.31 4.99 7.60
N ILE A 213 0.85 5.98 6.82
CA ILE A 213 1.77 6.86 6.09
C ILE A 213 2.58 7.75 7.04
N ASP A 214 1.98 8.31 8.09
CA ASP A 214 2.72 9.12 9.07
C ASP A 214 3.83 8.29 9.74
N ASN A 215 3.55 7.06 10.18
CA ASN A 215 4.57 6.17 10.73
C ASN A 215 5.64 5.76 9.71
N LEU A 216 5.24 5.51 8.46
CA LEU A 216 6.19 5.26 7.39
C LEU A 216 7.18 6.43 7.30
N LEU A 217 6.67 7.65 7.14
CA LEU A 217 7.49 8.85 6.93
C LEU A 217 8.45 9.09 8.10
N VAL A 218 7.98 8.88 9.34
CA VAL A 218 8.85 8.88 10.54
C VAL A 218 9.92 7.79 10.46
N SER A 219 9.55 6.55 10.09
CA SER A 219 10.50 5.42 10.02
C SER A 219 11.59 5.64 8.97
N ILE A 220 11.25 6.27 7.85
CA ILE A 220 12.20 6.64 6.81
C ILE A 220 12.81 8.01 7.07
N LYS A 221 12.68 8.62 8.26
CA LYS A 221 13.23 9.93 8.63
C LYS A 221 12.85 11.10 7.69
N CYS A 222 11.78 10.95 6.92
CA CYS A 222 11.30 11.96 5.97
C CYS A 222 10.46 13.01 6.71
N PRO A 223 10.84 14.30 6.69
CA PRO A 223 10.06 15.32 7.41
C PRO A 223 8.75 15.65 6.69
N THR A 224 7.67 15.62 7.45
CA THR A 224 6.36 16.08 7.03
C THR A 224 6.14 17.50 7.55
N LEU A 225 5.49 18.35 6.75
CA LEU A 225 4.90 19.60 7.24
C LEU A 225 3.64 19.24 8.03
N LEU A 226 3.82 18.67 9.21
CA LEU A 226 2.76 18.05 10.02
C LEU A 226 1.64 19.01 10.45
N ASN A 227 1.71 20.30 10.13
CA ASN A 227 0.76 21.32 10.56
C ASN A 227 0.38 22.32 9.45
N VAL A 228 -0.09 21.85 8.29
CA VAL A 228 -0.94 22.72 7.45
C VAL A 228 -2.38 22.49 7.89
N PRO A 229 -3.01 23.42 8.64
CA PRO A 229 -4.42 23.33 8.94
C PRO A 229 -5.16 23.32 7.62
N LEU A 230 -6.06 22.35 7.47
CA LEU A 230 -6.99 22.36 6.36
C LEU A 230 -7.74 23.69 6.44
N ASP A 231 -7.73 24.45 5.36
CA ASP A 231 -8.69 25.54 5.17
C ASP A 231 -10.06 25.01 5.62
N PRO A 232 -10.75 25.67 6.57
CA PRO A 232 -12.03 25.19 7.07
C PRO A 232 -13.09 25.08 5.96
N ALA A 233 -12.89 25.69 4.78
CA ALA A 233 -13.70 25.49 3.58
C ALA A 233 -13.33 24.22 2.77
N LYS A 234 -12.18 23.57 3.06
CA LYS A 234 -11.64 22.37 2.38
C LYS A 234 -10.85 21.46 3.35
N ALA A 235 -11.56 20.63 4.12
CA ALA A 235 -11.04 19.54 4.95
C ALA A 235 -10.39 18.37 4.13
N MET A 236 -9.31 18.65 3.39
CA MET A 236 -8.73 17.76 2.36
C MET A 236 -7.50 16.95 2.81
N GLY A 237 -7.69 15.77 3.38
CA GLY A 237 -7.12 14.49 2.90
C GLY A 237 -5.68 14.34 2.34
N ALA A 238 -4.76 15.26 2.60
CA ALA A 238 -3.42 15.28 2.00
C ALA A 238 -2.33 15.64 3.01
N LEU A 239 -1.14 15.10 2.77
CA LEU A 239 0.12 15.38 3.47
C LEU A 239 0.99 16.24 2.57
N SER A 240 1.61 17.29 3.12
CA SER A 240 2.68 18.01 2.43
C SER A 240 4.02 17.63 3.04
N LEU A 241 5.00 17.32 2.19
CA LEU A 241 6.35 17.00 2.62
C LEU A 241 7.21 18.27 2.65
N ASP A 242 8.18 18.33 3.56
CA ASP A 242 9.21 19.36 3.52
C ASP A 242 10.21 19.02 2.42
N VAL A 243 10.09 19.68 1.26
CA VAL A 243 10.90 19.38 0.08
C VAL A 243 12.39 19.58 0.35
N GLY A 244 12.76 20.60 1.15
CA GLY A 244 14.16 20.86 1.50
C GLY A 244 14.75 19.70 2.30
N ALA A 245 13.98 19.16 3.24
CA ALA A 245 14.43 18.02 4.01
C ALA A 245 14.42 16.70 3.22
N VAL A 246 13.43 16.48 2.33
CA VAL A 246 13.45 15.35 1.39
C VAL A 246 14.70 15.42 0.51
N ARG A 247 15.03 16.60 -0.01
CA ARG A 247 16.23 16.86 -0.82
C ARG A 247 17.51 16.53 -0.05
N TRP A 248 17.64 17.04 1.18
CA TRP A 248 18.79 16.77 2.04
C TRP A 248 18.98 15.26 2.28
N GLN A 249 17.89 14.58 2.61
CA GLN A 249 17.95 13.18 2.97
C GLN A 249 18.29 12.26 1.79
N LEU A 250 17.66 12.46 0.63
CA LEU A 250 17.90 11.63 -0.54
C LEU A 250 19.34 11.82 -1.06
N ASN A 251 19.90 13.03 -0.91
CA ASN A 251 21.30 13.32 -1.23
C ASN A 251 22.27 12.64 -0.27
N ALA A 252 22.04 12.72 1.04
CA ALA A 252 22.89 12.05 2.05
C ALA A 252 22.97 10.52 1.83
N GLN A 253 21.88 9.90 1.38
CA GLN A 253 21.86 8.47 1.04
C GLN A 253 22.68 8.14 -0.21
N ALA A 254 22.74 9.05 -1.20
CA ALA A 254 23.53 8.85 -2.41
C ALA A 254 25.03 8.87 -2.11
N GLU A 255 25.46 9.80 -1.24
CA GLU A 255 26.86 9.95 -0.80
C GLU A 255 27.33 8.71 0.00
N ALA A 256 26.52 8.21 0.93
CA ALA A 256 26.82 7.00 1.69
C ALA A 256 26.92 5.74 0.80
N SER A 257 26.12 5.67 -0.26
CA SER A 257 26.16 4.54 -1.21
C SER A 257 27.44 4.54 -2.04
N THR A 258 27.93 5.72 -2.43
CA THR A 258 29.20 5.85 -3.17
C THR A 258 30.43 5.50 -2.32
N GLU A 259 30.43 5.83 -1.02
CA GLU A 259 31.52 5.49 -0.10
C GLU A 259 31.61 3.96 0.17
N SER A 260 30.46 3.29 0.32
CA SER A 260 30.43 1.83 0.55
C SER A 260 30.91 1.00 -0.66
N CYS A 261 30.74 1.51 -1.89
CA CYS A 261 31.29 0.90 -3.10
C CYS A 261 32.82 1.11 -3.22
N THR A 262 33.37 2.21 -2.69
CA THR A 262 34.81 2.44 -2.73
C THR A 262 35.58 1.58 -1.72
N GLU A 263 35.00 1.28 -0.56
CA GLU A 263 35.62 0.44 0.47
C GLU A 263 35.54 -1.08 0.17
N SER A 264 34.59 -1.53 -0.63
CA SER A 264 34.48 -2.92 -1.09
C SER A 264 35.37 -3.24 -2.31
N SER A 265 36.11 -2.24 -2.81
CA SER A 265 36.99 -2.32 -3.98
C SER A 265 38.50 -2.20 -3.63
N THR A 266 38.84 -2.16 -2.34
CA THR A 266 40.21 -2.09 -1.80
C THR A 266 40.52 -3.29 -0.92
#